data_AF-A0AB35BKP4-F1
#
_entry.id   AF-A0AB35BKP4-F1
#
_cell.length_a   1.000
_cell.length_b   1.000
_cell.length_c   1.000
_cell.angle_alpha   90.00
_cell.angle_beta   90.00
_cell.angle_gamma   90.00
#
_symmetry.space_group_name_H-M   'P 1'
#
loop_
_entity.id
_entity.type
_entity.pdbx_description
1 polymer ?
#
loop_
_entity_poly.entity_id
_entity_poly.type
_entity_poly.pdbx_seq_one_letter_code
_entity_poly.pdbx_strand_id
1 'polypeptide(L)'
;MTTGAPSAYDAVILAGGSATRMGGVDKPAIVIAGRSMLRAALDAVAGAERVVVVGPHRDDLAASIAQTQESPVGGGPVLAMDAGLLELGGGTTPVVVIAADLPFLSSASIESLVAALDREPSAPAAFALDESGRVQFLLGVWRRDALSAGLDELGRTDLANRPMKTLIPAGYVTVPMAGISDCDTEADVAAARARSASPAVGLDEARRAVREAVAMLPARSAAPLAAIGGVLARPMLAADALPRIDISAMDGYAVSGDGPWQLDTAIRYAGSEDEVELEPGHAVRIATGAHVPSGATSVVRDEHVELADTTLSRRPDAPVRDDTRRRGENWQPGAPLAEAGEPVTPAVVSVALSGEVTELLVRGPVTAHIVVTGDEIRRDGPLRTGQTRDSLGPVMPHFLSWCGIRTAAESHLRDTVGGFDELLAQPVSDTGAQPDLIVIVGATGGGAADHLRMALTRCGARLVVGRVRCRPGGSQVVAVLPDGRIVLGLPGNPFAAVATMLMTAPAVVAALTGAPAPTRPRAPIENAAELASDAPRVVTATRRSDGHWHATAPVGTAHLAALIGADALAIIEPATPDGGSAELLPLPR
;
A
#
# COMPACT_ATOMS: atom_id res chain seq x y z
N MET A 1 -19.16 -3.91 -47.50
CA MET A 1 -19.19 -5.37 -47.27
C MET A 1 -19.91 -5.60 -45.97
N THR A 2 -21.10 -6.18 -46.03
CA THR A 2 -22.00 -6.36 -44.89
C THR A 2 -21.43 -7.40 -43.92
N THR A 3 -20.97 -6.95 -42.75
CA THR A 3 -20.67 -7.79 -41.59
C THR A 3 -22.01 -8.31 -41.05
N GLY A 4 -22.45 -9.47 -41.54
CA GLY A 4 -23.56 -10.19 -40.93
C GLY A 4 -23.18 -10.59 -39.50
N ALA A 5 -24.17 -10.67 -38.61
CA ALA A 5 -23.96 -11.23 -37.28
C ALA A 5 -23.43 -12.68 -37.43
N PRO A 6 -22.45 -13.10 -36.60
CA PRO A 6 -21.91 -14.45 -36.66
C PRO A 6 -23.02 -15.47 -36.45
N SER A 7 -22.92 -16.63 -37.14
CA SER A 7 -23.88 -17.71 -36.96
C SER A 7 -23.90 -18.22 -35.51
N ALA A 8 -25.04 -18.76 -35.08
CA ALA A 8 -25.17 -19.36 -33.76
C ALA A 8 -24.26 -20.60 -33.62
N TYR A 9 -23.69 -20.80 -32.43
CA TYR A 9 -22.75 -21.90 -32.15
C TYR A 9 -22.95 -22.45 -30.74
N ASP A 10 -22.51 -23.69 -30.54
CA ASP A 10 -22.32 -24.29 -29.22
C ASP A 10 -20.83 -24.28 -28.85
N ALA A 11 -20.51 -24.45 -27.57
CA ALA A 11 -19.12 -24.46 -27.10
C ALA A 11 -18.80 -25.67 -26.21
N VAL A 12 -17.62 -26.23 -26.42
CA VAL A 12 -16.95 -27.22 -25.56
C VAL A 12 -15.65 -26.61 -25.06
N ILE A 13 -15.52 -26.48 -23.74
CA ILE A 13 -14.31 -26.01 -23.08
C ILE A 13 -13.59 -27.20 -22.46
N LEU A 14 -12.36 -27.44 -22.89
CA LEU A 14 -11.51 -28.48 -22.35
C LEU A 14 -10.76 -27.93 -21.13
N ALA A 15 -11.24 -28.30 -19.94
CA ALA A 15 -10.69 -27.89 -18.64
C ALA A 15 -10.02 -29.06 -17.89
N GLY A 16 -9.70 -30.14 -18.61
CA GLY A 16 -8.95 -31.29 -18.10
C GLY A 16 -7.43 -31.17 -18.34
N GLY A 17 -6.65 -31.89 -17.54
CA GLY A 17 -5.19 -31.97 -17.68
C GLY A 17 -4.50 -32.28 -16.35
N SER A 18 -3.48 -33.14 -16.37
CA SER A 18 -2.80 -33.60 -15.15
C SER A 18 -1.81 -32.59 -14.56
N ALA A 19 -1.62 -31.42 -15.20
CA ALA A 19 -0.75 -30.32 -14.76
C ALA A 19 0.60 -30.78 -14.20
N THR A 20 1.17 -31.86 -14.76
CA THR A 20 2.37 -32.52 -14.25
C THR A 20 3.60 -31.63 -14.29
N ARG A 21 3.63 -30.64 -15.19
CA ARG A 21 4.68 -29.62 -15.30
C ARG A 21 4.52 -28.44 -14.34
N MET A 22 3.41 -28.36 -13.61
CA MET A 22 3.05 -27.28 -12.69
C MET A 22 2.77 -27.82 -11.28
N GLY A 23 3.41 -28.92 -10.90
CA GLY A 23 3.30 -29.50 -9.55
C GLY A 23 1.93 -30.09 -9.20
N GLY A 24 1.06 -30.36 -10.18
CA GLY A 24 -0.29 -30.91 -9.95
C GLY A 24 -1.36 -29.87 -9.58
N VAL A 25 -1.09 -28.58 -9.80
CA VAL A 25 -2.05 -27.48 -9.57
C VAL A 25 -3.14 -27.48 -10.64
N ASP A 26 -4.39 -27.19 -10.26
CA ASP A 26 -5.52 -27.01 -11.18
C ASP A 26 -5.27 -25.82 -12.12
N LYS A 27 -4.70 -26.10 -13.30
CA LYS A 27 -4.27 -25.12 -14.30
C LYS A 27 -5.42 -24.17 -14.71
N PRO A 28 -6.63 -24.63 -15.07
CA PRO A 28 -7.76 -23.74 -15.35
C PRO A 28 -8.14 -22.77 -14.22
N ALA A 29 -7.83 -23.09 -12.95
CA ALA A 29 -8.11 -22.21 -11.80
C ALA A 29 -7.08 -21.08 -11.61
N ILE A 30 -5.94 -21.12 -12.30
CA ILE A 30 -4.90 -20.08 -12.20
C ILE A 30 -5.46 -18.74 -12.69
N VAL A 31 -5.28 -17.70 -11.88
CA VAL A 31 -5.73 -16.34 -12.20
C VAL A 31 -4.66 -15.57 -12.97
N ILE A 32 -5.07 -14.98 -14.09
CA ILE A 32 -4.31 -14.08 -14.97
C ILE A 32 -5.20 -12.90 -15.33
N ALA A 33 -4.67 -11.66 -15.29
CA ALA A 33 -5.43 -10.45 -15.59
C ALA A 33 -6.75 -10.30 -14.78
N GLY A 34 -6.77 -10.83 -13.56
CA GLY A 34 -7.94 -10.76 -12.69
C GLY A 34 -9.10 -11.68 -13.08
N ARG A 35 -8.87 -12.77 -13.82
CA ARG A 35 -9.83 -13.87 -14.03
C ARG A 35 -9.11 -15.21 -14.04
N SER A 36 -9.75 -16.30 -13.60
CA SER A 36 -9.20 -17.64 -13.83
C SER A 36 -9.14 -17.93 -15.34
N MET A 37 -8.22 -18.77 -15.79
CA MET A 37 -8.14 -19.11 -17.21
C MET A 37 -9.44 -19.81 -17.70
N LEU A 38 -10.09 -20.62 -16.84
CA LEU A 38 -11.42 -21.14 -17.12
C LEU A 38 -12.46 -20.03 -17.29
N ARG A 39 -12.45 -19.02 -16.43
CA ARG A 39 -13.38 -17.89 -16.55
C ARG A 39 -13.14 -17.09 -17.82
N ALA A 40 -11.88 -16.90 -18.23
CA ALA A 40 -11.54 -16.27 -19.50
C ALA A 40 -12.10 -17.07 -20.70
N ALA A 41 -11.98 -18.40 -20.67
CA ALA A 41 -12.57 -19.27 -21.68
C ALA A 41 -14.11 -19.17 -21.72
N LEU A 42 -14.78 -19.18 -20.56
CA LEU A 42 -16.23 -19.02 -20.45
C LEU A 42 -16.71 -17.67 -20.97
N ASP A 43 -16.02 -16.58 -20.63
CA ASP A 43 -16.36 -15.24 -21.13
C ASP A 43 -16.15 -15.14 -22.65
N ALA A 44 -15.13 -15.82 -23.20
CA ALA A 44 -14.90 -15.86 -24.64
C ALA A 44 -16.05 -16.54 -25.41
N VAL A 45 -16.71 -17.54 -24.82
CA VAL A 45 -17.85 -18.24 -25.45
C VAL A 45 -19.20 -17.84 -24.87
N ALA A 46 -19.30 -16.67 -24.22
CA ALA A 46 -20.55 -16.20 -23.61
C ALA A 46 -21.71 -16.04 -24.60
N GLY A 47 -21.43 -15.97 -25.91
CA GLY A 47 -22.43 -15.93 -26.98
C GLY A 47 -22.90 -17.31 -27.48
N ALA A 48 -22.39 -18.41 -26.92
CA ALA A 48 -22.81 -19.76 -27.31
C ALA A 48 -24.25 -20.07 -26.83
N GLU A 49 -25.00 -20.85 -27.61
CA GLU A 49 -26.33 -21.33 -27.21
C GLU A 49 -26.25 -22.33 -26.05
N ARG A 50 -25.26 -23.22 -26.10
CA ARG A 50 -24.95 -24.18 -25.04
C ARG A 50 -23.45 -24.21 -24.80
N VAL A 51 -23.07 -24.34 -23.53
CA VAL A 51 -21.67 -24.45 -23.10
C VAL A 51 -21.52 -25.71 -22.27
N VAL A 52 -20.56 -26.56 -22.65
CA VAL A 52 -20.12 -27.72 -21.88
C VAL A 52 -18.67 -27.51 -21.43
N VAL A 53 -18.41 -27.68 -20.14
CA VAL A 53 -17.05 -27.77 -19.60
C VAL A 53 -16.70 -29.24 -19.38
N VAL A 54 -15.61 -29.68 -19.99
CA VAL A 54 -15.10 -31.06 -19.88
C VAL A 54 -13.90 -31.09 -18.94
N GLY A 55 -14.04 -31.75 -17.79
CA GLY A 55 -13.00 -31.85 -16.77
C GLY A 55 -13.56 -32.21 -15.40
N PRO A 56 -12.75 -32.06 -14.32
CA PRO A 56 -13.22 -32.25 -12.95
C PRO A 56 -14.43 -31.36 -12.64
N HIS A 57 -15.39 -31.88 -11.86
CA HIS A 57 -16.59 -31.14 -11.48
C HIS A 57 -16.25 -29.88 -10.66
N ARG A 58 -17.00 -28.80 -10.92
CA ARG A 58 -16.81 -27.48 -10.32
C ARG A 58 -18.12 -26.92 -9.79
N ASP A 59 -18.17 -26.65 -8.49
CA ASP A 59 -19.35 -26.14 -7.79
C ASP A 59 -19.60 -24.64 -8.06
N ASP A 60 -18.60 -23.90 -8.56
CA ASP A 60 -18.65 -22.46 -8.79
C ASP A 60 -19.19 -22.06 -10.18
N LEU A 61 -19.56 -23.03 -11.02
CA LEU A 61 -20.12 -22.77 -12.34
C LEU A 61 -21.65 -22.57 -12.30
N ALA A 62 -22.15 -21.68 -13.17
CA ALA A 62 -23.58 -21.42 -13.30
C ALA A 62 -24.34 -22.68 -13.73
N ALA A 63 -25.57 -22.88 -13.22
CA ALA A 63 -26.40 -24.05 -13.53
C ALA A 63 -26.73 -24.22 -15.03
N SER A 64 -26.57 -23.16 -15.84
CA SER A 64 -26.74 -23.20 -17.29
C SER A 64 -25.54 -23.78 -18.04
N ILE A 65 -24.39 -23.95 -17.37
CA ILE A 65 -23.18 -24.54 -17.94
C ILE A 65 -23.18 -26.03 -17.63
N ALA A 66 -23.32 -26.86 -18.65
CA ALA A 66 -23.23 -28.30 -18.51
C ALA A 66 -21.78 -28.72 -18.21
N GLN A 67 -21.63 -29.78 -17.41
CA GLN A 67 -20.33 -30.29 -17.01
C GLN A 67 -20.29 -31.79 -17.26
N THR A 68 -19.20 -32.26 -17.86
CA THR A 68 -18.94 -33.68 -18.07
C THR A 68 -17.46 -33.96 -17.87
N GLN A 69 -17.09 -35.24 -17.83
CA GLN A 69 -15.71 -35.65 -17.71
C GLN A 69 -15.45 -36.85 -18.60
N GLU A 70 -14.31 -36.85 -19.29
CA GLU A 70 -13.92 -37.96 -20.13
C GLU A 70 -13.62 -39.23 -19.32
N SER A 71 -13.93 -40.40 -19.89
CA SER A 71 -13.68 -41.70 -19.27
C SER A 71 -12.86 -42.60 -20.21
N PRO A 72 -11.65 -43.03 -19.81
CA PRO A 72 -11.01 -42.78 -18.53
C PRO A 72 -10.53 -41.32 -18.37
N VAL A 73 -10.52 -40.83 -17.12
CA VAL A 73 -10.03 -39.49 -16.78
C VAL A 73 -8.60 -39.31 -17.25
N GLY A 74 -8.31 -38.19 -17.92
CA GLY A 74 -6.98 -37.92 -18.48
C GLY A 74 -6.73 -38.64 -19.81
N GLY A 75 -7.77 -39.13 -20.50
CA GLY A 75 -7.67 -39.75 -21.82
C GLY A 75 -7.34 -38.79 -22.97
N GLY A 76 -6.96 -37.55 -22.68
CA GLY A 76 -6.49 -36.58 -23.68
C GLY A 76 -7.59 -35.79 -24.39
N PRO A 77 -7.20 -34.81 -25.23
CA PRO A 77 -8.12 -33.83 -25.79
C PRO A 77 -9.17 -34.43 -26.74
N VAL A 78 -8.82 -35.46 -27.51
CA VAL A 78 -9.76 -36.10 -28.47
C VAL A 78 -10.92 -36.77 -27.73
N LEU A 79 -10.63 -37.53 -26.66
CA LEU A 79 -11.66 -38.15 -25.84
C LEU A 79 -12.49 -37.10 -25.07
N ALA A 80 -11.85 -36.02 -24.63
CA ALA A 80 -12.56 -34.91 -23.99
C ALA A 80 -13.52 -34.18 -24.94
N MET A 81 -13.14 -34.01 -26.21
CA MET A 81 -14.03 -33.47 -27.25
C MET A 81 -15.23 -34.38 -27.50
N ASP A 82 -15.04 -35.71 -27.49
CA ASP A 82 -16.13 -36.67 -27.63
C ASP A 82 -17.14 -36.59 -26.48
N ALA A 83 -16.65 -36.59 -25.23
CA ALA A 83 -17.48 -36.42 -24.05
C ALA A 83 -18.26 -35.09 -24.09
N GLY A 84 -17.59 -34.00 -24.46
CA GLY A 84 -18.22 -32.68 -24.60
C GLY A 84 -19.29 -32.64 -25.69
N LEU A 85 -19.04 -33.29 -26.83
CA LEU A 85 -20.01 -33.36 -27.94
C LEU A 85 -21.24 -34.20 -27.57
N LEU A 86 -21.06 -35.30 -26.84
CA LEU A 86 -22.16 -36.12 -26.33
C LEU A 86 -23.04 -35.34 -25.35
N GLU A 87 -22.43 -34.58 -24.44
CA GLU A 87 -23.15 -33.74 -23.46
C GLU A 87 -23.91 -32.59 -24.13
N LEU A 88 -23.35 -32.00 -25.19
CA LEU A 88 -24.07 -31.01 -26.00
C LEU A 88 -25.35 -31.58 -26.63
N GLY A 89 -25.45 -32.90 -26.80
CA GLY A 89 -26.56 -33.58 -27.47
C GLY A 89 -26.60 -33.34 -28.98
N GLY A 90 -27.75 -33.57 -29.60
CA GLY A 90 -27.95 -33.36 -31.05
C GLY A 90 -28.00 -31.87 -31.46
N GLY A 91 -27.89 -31.60 -32.77
CA GLY A 91 -28.04 -30.28 -33.36
C GLY A 91 -27.36 -30.13 -34.72
N THR A 92 -27.47 -28.95 -35.32
CA THR A 92 -26.79 -28.58 -36.59
C THR A 92 -25.87 -27.36 -36.45
N THR A 93 -25.87 -26.73 -35.28
CA THR A 93 -25.00 -25.60 -34.94
C THR A 93 -23.54 -26.03 -34.89
N PRO A 94 -22.61 -25.22 -35.45
CA PRO A 94 -21.17 -25.41 -35.29
C PRO A 94 -20.76 -25.49 -33.82
N VAL A 95 -19.65 -26.16 -33.55
CA VAL A 95 -19.11 -26.37 -32.20
C VAL A 95 -17.76 -25.67 -32.09
N VAL A 96 -17.69 -24.66 -31.23
CA VAL A 96 -16.44 -24.07 -30.76
C VAL A 96 -15.79 -25.04 -29.78
N VAL A 97 -14.53 -25.38 -30.01
CA VAL A 97 -13.71 -26.18 -29.08
C VAL A 97 -12.52 -25.33 -28.65
N ILE A 98 -12.42 -25.06 -27.34
CA ILE A 98 -11.34 -24.27 -26.75
C ILE A 98 -10.68 -24.95 -25.55
N ALA A 99 -9.36 -24.83 -25.43
CA ALA A 99 -8.65 -25.18 -24.20
C ALA A 99 -8.80 -24.07 -23.15
N ALA A 100 -8.91 -24.45 -21.88
CA ALA A 100 -9.09 -23.52 -20.76
C ALA A 100 -7.80 -22.82 -20.30
N ASP A 101 -6.68 -22.95 -21.03
CA ASP A 101 -5.36 -22.42 -20.69
C ASP A 101 -4.91 -21.24 -21.58
N LEU A 102 -5.87 -20.61 -22.26
CA LEU A 102 -5.70 -19.46 -23.14
C LEU A 102 -6.21 -18.18 -22.45
N PRO A 103 -5.41 -17.51 -21.59
CA PRO A 103 -5.90 -16.47 -20.67
C PRO A 103 -6.36 -15.16 -21.32
N PHE A 104 -6.00 -14.92 -22.59
CA PHE A 104 -6.32 -13.70 -23.32
C PHE A 104 -7.36 -13.90 -24.41
N LEU A 105 -8.01 -15.06 -24.43
CA LEU A 105 -9.06 -15.35 -25.39
C LEU A 105 -10.26 -14.41 -25.17
N SER A 106 -10.87 -13.96 -26.26
CA SER A 106 -11.98 -13.00 -26.24
C SER A 106 -13.13 -13.46 -27.12
N SER A 107 -14.33 -12.92 -26.91
CA SER A 107 -15.49 -13.21 -27.76
C SER A 107 -15.25 -12.82 -29.21
N ALA A 108 -14.54 -11.70 -29.45
CA ALA A 108 -14.14 -11.30 -30.80
C ALA A 108 -13.24 -12.33 -31.51
N SER A 109 -12.40 -13.06 -30.74
CA SER A 109 -11.60 -14.17 -31.27
C SER A 109 -12.52 -15.31 -31.74
N ILE A 110 -13.51 -15.68 -30.93
CA ILE A 110 -14.47 -16.74 -31.29
C ILE A 110 -15.31 -16.32 -32.51
N GLU A 111 -15.85 -15.11 -32.51
CA GLU A 111 -16.63 -14.56 -33.62
C GLU A 111 -15.83 -14.54 -34.94
N SER A 112 -14.52 -14.26 -34.88
CA SER A 112 -13.66 -14.28 -36.06
C SER A 112 -13.48 -15.70 -36.64
N LEU A 113 -13.40 -16.72 -35.79
CA LEU A 113 -13.34 -18.12 -36.24
C LEU A 113 -14.67 -18.56 -36.85
N VAL A 114 -15.79 -18.22 -36.21
CA VAL A 114 -17.14 -18.54 -36.71
C VAL A 114 -17.35 -17.88 -38.08
N ALA A 115 -17.04 -16.59 -38.20
CA ALA A 115 -17.15 -15.87 -39.46
C ALA A 115 -16.18 -16.38 -40.55
N ALA A 116 -15.07 -17.01 -40.19
CA ALA A 116 -14.19 -17.66 -41.17
C ALA A 116 -14.78 -18.98 -41.67
N LEU A 117 -15.38 -19.77 -40.78
CA LEU A 117 -16.07 -21.01 -41.16
C LEU A 117 -17.32 -20.73 -42.01
N ASP A 118 -18.07 -19.67 -41.70
CA ASP A 118 -19.24 -19.24 -42.45
C ASP A 118 -18.90 -18.81 -43.89
N ARG A 119 -17.72 -18.21 -44.09
CA ARG A 119 -17.25 -17.76 -45.41
C ARG A 119 -16.79 -18.90 -46.32
N GLU A 120 -16.48 -20.05 -45.75
CA GLU A 120 -15.99 -21.23 -46.47
C GLU A 120 -16.91 -22.43 -46.22
N PRO A 121 -18.06 -22.52 -46.92
CA PRO A 121 -19.09 -23.53 -46.65
C PRO A 121 -18.59 -24.99 -46.74
N SER A 122 -17.59 -25.25 -47.58
CA SER A 122 -16.99 -26.59 -47.74
C SER A 122 -15.94 -26.92 -46.69
N ALA A 123 -15.49 -25.94 -45.89
CA ALA A 123 -14.51 -26.20 -44.85
C ALA A 123 -15.16 -26.93 -43.66
N PRO A 124 -14.58 -28.06 -43.20
CA PRO A 124 -15.10 -28.80 -42.04
C PRO A 124 -14.78 -28.12 -40.70
N ALA A 125 -13.74 -27.29 -40.64
CA ALA A 125 -13.33 -26.58 -39.43
C ALA A 125 -12.52 -25.31 -39.77
N ALA A 126 -12.50 -24.38 -38.82
CA ALA A 126 -11.65 -23.19 -38.81
C ALA A 126 -10.81 -23.18 -37.52
N PHE A 127 -9.48 -23.04 -37.62
CA PHE A 127 -8.57 -22.99 -36.47
C PHE A 127 -7.82 -21.67 -36.37
N ALA A 128 -7.44 -21.29 -35.18
CA ALA A 128 -6.58 -20.13 -35.00
C ALA A 128 -5.13 -20.42 -35.42
N LEU A 129 -4.47 -19.43 -36.00
CA LEU A 129 -3.06 -19.43 -36.36
C LEU A 129 -2.36 -18.37 -35.53
N ASP A 130 -1.40 -18.78 -34.69
CA ASP A 130 -0.70 -17.85 -33.81
C ASP A 130 0.37 -17.02 -34.56
N GLU A 131 0.96 -16.06 -33.84
CA GLU A 131 1.96 -15.14 -34.35
C GLU A 131 3.27 -15.83 -34.80
N SER A 132 3.50 -17.09 -34.38
CA SER A 132 4.63 -17.90 -34.83
C SER A 132 4.34 -18.68 -36.12
N GLY A 133 3.10 -18.61 -36.61
CA GLY A 133 2.62 -19.39 -37.76
C GLY A 133 2.23 -20.83 -37.39
N ARG A 134 2.04 -21.13 -36.10
CA ARG A 134 1.58 -22.45 -35.63
C ARG A 134 0.06 -22.47 -35.50
N VAL A 135 -0.55 -23.56 -35.97
CA VAL A 135 -2.00 -23.77 -35.85
C VAL A 135 -2.34 -24.27 -34.45
N GLN A 136 -3.31 -23.62 -33.81
CA GLN A 136 -3.83 -23.95 -32.49
C GLN A 136 -5.07 -24.82 -32.62
N PHE A 137 -4.89 -26.14 -32.66
CA PHE A 137 -5.99 -27.09 -32.91
C PHE A 137 -7.01 -27.21 -31.77
N LEU A 138 -6.65 -26.76 -30.57
CA LEU A 138 -7.57 -26.62 -29.42
C LEU A 138 -8.11 -25.19 -29.29
N LEU A 139 -8.09 -24.42 -30.38
CA LEU A 139 -8.79 -23.16 -30.54
C LEU A 139 -9.39 -23.15 -31.95
N GLY A 140 -10.58 -23.74 -32.09
CA GLY A 140 -11.22 -23.88 -33.39
C GLY A 140 -12.73 -24.00 -33.34
N VAL A 141 -13.37 -23.73 -34.48
CA VAL A 141 -14.79 -23.93 -34.73
C VAL A 141 -14.95 -25.06 -35.72
N TRP A 142 -15.79 -26.03 -35.39
CA TRP A 142 -16.02 -27.21 -36.18
C TRP A 142 -17.44 -27.22 -36.71
N ARG A 143 -17.64 -27.69 -37.95
CA ARG A 143 -18.96 -28.18 -38.33
C ARG A 143 -19.23 -29.44 -37.54
N ARG A 144 -20.40 -29.49 -36.91
CA ARG A 144 -20.76 -30.54 -35.95
C ARG A 144 -20.76 -31.93 -36.57
N ASP A 145 -21.27 -32.05 -37.79
CA ASP A 145 -21.25 -33.29 -38.59
C ASP A 145 -19.82 -33.74 -38.91
N ALA A 146 -18.94 -32.82 -39.31
CA ALA A 146 -17.54 -33.11 -39.58
C ALA A 146 -16.79 -33.57 -38.32
N LEU A 147 -17.01 -32.90 -37.17
CA LEU A 147 -16.42 -33.31 -35.89
C LEU A 147 -16.92 -34.70 -35.47
N SER A 148 -18.24 -34.93 -35.56
CA SER A 148 -18.83 -36.24 -35.22
C SER A 148 -18.29 -37.34 -36.13
N ALA A 149 -18.24 -37.12 -37.44
CA ALA A 149 -17.72 -38.09 -38.40
C ALA A 149 -16.24 -38.41 -38.15
N GLY A 150 -15.42 -37.41 -37.85
CA GLY A 150 -14.01 -37.63 -37.51
C GLY A 150 -13.82 -38.44 -36.23
N LEU A 151 -14.66 -38.24 -35.20
CA LEU A 151 -14.65 -39.05 -33.98
C LEU A 151 -15.14 -40.49 -34.25
N ASP A 152 -16.13 -40.66 -35.12
CA ASP A 152 -16.66 -41.97 -35.51
C ASP A 152 -15.62 -42.78 -36.30
N GLU A 153 -14.89 -42.15 -37.23
CA GLU A 153 -13.81 -42.76 -38.02
C GLU A 153 -12.65 -43.27 -37.16
N LEU A 154 -12.33 -42.56 -36.07
CA LEU A 154 -11.31 -42.98 -35.11
C LEU A 154 -11.78 -44.13 -34.21
N GLY A 155 -13.08 -44.41 -34.16
CA GLY A 155 -13.72 -45.38 -33.28
C GLY A 155 -13.84 -44.85 -31.86
N ARG A 156 -15.05 -44.43 -31.46
CA ARG A 156 -15.31 -43.80 -30.15
C ARG A 156 -14.87 -44.60 -28.93
N THR A 157 -14.76 -45.92 -29.05
CA THR A 157 -14.28 -46.80 -27.98
C THR A 157 -12.75 -46.78 -27.80
N ASP A 158 -11.99 -46.18 -28.72
CA ASP A 158 -10.51 -46.18 -28.75
C ASP A 158 -9.91 -44.77 -28.92
N LEU A 159 -10.57 -43.76 -28.32
CA LEU A 159 -10.14 -42.36 -28.38
C LEU A 159 -9.11 -41.97 -27.31
N ALA A 160 -8.92 -42.80 -26.28
CA ALA A 160 -8.01 -42.50 -25.17
C ALA A 160 -6.56 -42.32 -25.66
N ASN A 161 -5.93 -41.23 -25.26
CA ASN A 161 -4.58 -40.81 -25.62
C ASN A 161 -4.33 -40.62 -27.13
N ARG A 162 -5.39 -40.49 -27.94
CA ARG A 162 -5.25 -40.16 -29.35
C ARG A 162 -4.68 -38.74 -29.50
N PRO A 163 -3.64 -38.54 -30.33
CA PRO A 163 -3.06 -37.22 -30.52
C PRO A 163 -3.99 -36.37 -31.39
N MET A 164 -4.16 -35.09 -31.06
CA MET A 164 -5.10 -34.19 -31.75
C MET A 164 -5.00 -34.22 -33.29
N LYS A 165 -3.78 -34.39 -33.83
CA LYS A 165 -3.51 -34.50 -35.28
C LYS A 165 -4.31 -35.60 -36.00
N THR A 166 -4.80 -36.63 -35.31
CA THR A 166 -5.59 -37.71 -35.96
C THR A 166 -7.03 -37.33 -36.21
N LEU A 167 -7.55 -36.30 -35.53
CA LEU A 167 -8.91 -35.80 -35.70
C LEU A 167 -8.99 -34.62 -36.68
N ILE A 168 -7.84 -34.05 -37.09
CA ILE A 168 -7.82 -32.86 -37.93
C ILE A 168 -8.28 -33.21 -39.36
N PRO A 169 -9.37 -32.61 -39.85
CA PRO A 169 -9.93 -32.93 -41.15
C PRO A 169 -9.08 -32.31 -42.26
N ALA A 170 -9.11 -32.89 -43.47
CA ALA A 170 -8.55 -32.21 -44.63
C ALA A 170 -9.38 -30.97 -45.01
N GLY A 171 -8.74 -29.91 -45.51
CA GLY A 171 -9.45 -28.73 -46.02
C GLY A 171 -9.96 -27.74 -44.96
N TYR A 172 -9.42 -27.77 -43.75
CA TYR A 172 -9.69 -26.72 -42.75
C TYR A 172 -9.14 -25.36 -43.20
N VAL A 173 -9.67 -24.29 -42.62
CA VAL A 173 -9.18 -22.92 -42.82
C VAL A 173 -8.51 -22.40 -41.56
N THR A 174 -7.62 -21.42 -41.71
CA THR A 174 -6.92 -20.81 -40.58
C THR A 174 -7.19 -19.32 -40.49
N VAL A 175 -7.22 -18.83 -39.25
CA VAL A 175 -7.44 -17.40 -38.95
C VAL A 175 -6.25 -16.89 -38.15
N PRO A 176 -5.43 -15.96 -38.69
CA PRO A 176 -4.35 -15.34 -37.94
C PRO A 176 -4.88 -14.57 -36.73
N MET A 177 -4.32 -14.84 -35.55
CA MET A 177 -4.74 -14.20 -34.29
C MET A 177 -3.54 -13.92 -33.38
N ALA A 178 -3.56 -12.73 -32.78
CA ALA A 178 -2.59 -12.32 -31.77
C ALA A 178 -3.06 -12.71 -30.36
N GLY A 179 -2.11 -12.94 -29.46
CA GLY A 179 -2.38 -13.12 -28.04
C GLY A 179 -3.02 -14.46 -27.62
N ILE A 180 -3.06 -15.45 -28.50
CA ILE A 180 -3.65 -16.78 -28.24
C ILE A 180 -2.64 -17.80 -27.69
N SER A 181 -1.61 -17.35 -26.97
CA SER A 181 -0.62 -18.25 -26.37
C SER A 181 -1.23 -18.99 -25.18
N ASP A 182 -1.01 -20.31 -25.15
CA ASP A 182 -1.33 -21.17 -24.01
C ASP A 182 -0.34 -20.95 -22.86
N CYS A 183 -0.81 -21.19 -21.63
CA CYS A 183 0.02 -21.09 -20.43
C CYS A 183 0.38 -22.47 -19.89
N ASP A 184 1.38 -23.14 -20.47
CA ASP A 184 1.76 -24.53 -20.14
C ASP A 184 2.71 -24.68 -18.95
N THR A 185 3.42 -23.61 -18.59
CA THR A 185 4.45 -23.60 -17.56
C THR A 185 4.29 -22.43 -16.59
N GLU A 186 4.96 -22.48 -15.43
CA GLU A 186 5.04 -21.34 -14.51
C GLU A 186 5.64 -20.09 -15.17
N ALA A 187 6.58 -20.28 -16.12
CA ALA A 187 7.17 -19.19 -16.89
C ALA A 187 6.14 -18.52 -17.82
N ASP A 188 5.26 -19.30 -18.45
CA ASP A 188 4.19 -18.78 -19.31
C ASP A 188 3.17 -17.99 -18.49
N VAL A 189 2.78 -18.51 -17.32
CA VAL A 189 1.90 -17.79 -16.37
C VAL A 189 2.55 -16.48 -15.93
N ALA A 190 3.84 -16.48 -15.61
CA ALA A 190 4.57 -15.28 -15.23
C ALA A 190 4.61 -14.25 -16.39
N ALA A 191 4.86 -14.71 -17.62
CA ALA A 191 4.85 -13.87 -18.81
C ALA A 191 3.46 -13.28 -19.10
N ALA A 192 2.40 -14.08 -18.99
CA ALA A 192 1.03 -13.65 -19.16
C ALA A 192 0.62 -12.60 -18.10
N ARG A 193 0.95 -12.83 -16.83
CA ARG A 193 0.75 -11.83 -15.77
C ARG A 193 1.53 -10.54 -16.03
N ALA A 194 2.76 -10.64 -16.53
CA ALA A 194 3.55 -9.46 -16.89
C ALA A 194 2.93 -8.67 -18.03
N ARG A 195 2.41 -9.33 -19.07
CA ARG A 195 1.68 -8.70 -20.19
C ARG A 195 0.41 -7.98 -19.75
N SER A 196 -0.23 -8.47 -18.69
CA SER A 196 -1.51 -7.95 -18.17
C SER A 196 -1.34 -6.86 -17.11
N ALA A 197 -0.11 -6.66 -16.62
CA ALA A 197 0.15 -5.73 -15.54
C ALA A 197 -0.07 -4.28 -16.00
N SER A 198 -0.69 -3.46 -15.16
CA SER A 198 -0.77 -2.02 -15.39
C SER A 198 0.63 -1.44 -15.61
N PRO A 199 0.78 -0.43 -16.50
CA PRO A 199 2.06 0.23 -16.73
C PRO A 199 2.66 0.71 -15.41
N ALA A 200 3.95 0.44 -15.20
CA ALA A 200 4.64 0.92 -14.00
C ALA A 200 4.88 2.42 -14.11
N VAL A 201 4.34 3.18 -13.15
CA VAL A 201 4.55 4.64 -13.08
C VAL A 201 5.87 4.96 -12.38
N GLY A 202 6.41 6.16 -12.61
CA GLY A 202 7.56 6.66 -11.85
C GLY A 202 7.20 6.86 -10.37
N LEU A 203 8.17 6.80 -9.46
CA LEU A 203 7.88 6.98 -8.03
C LEU A 203 7.29 8.36 -7.71
N ASP A 204 7.80 9.42 -8.34
CA ASP A 204 7.30 10.77 -8.15
C ASP A 204 5.88 10.97 -8.69
N GLU A 205 5.57 10.30 -9.79
CA GLU A 205 4.23 10.24 -10.36
C GLU A 205 3.29 9.47 -9.42
N ALA A 206 3.71 8.33 -8.88
CA ALA A 206 2.93 7.57 -7.91
C ALA A 206 2.60 8.42 -6.66
N ARG A 207 3.59 9.08 -6.08
CA ARG A 207 3.41 9.97 -4.91
C ARG A 207 2.48 11.14 -5.20
N ARG A 208 2.57 11.73 -6.41
CA ARG A 208 1.66 12.79 -6.85
C ARG A 208 0.23 12.27 -7.01
N ALA A 209 0.05 11.15 -7.70
CA ALA A 209 -1.24 10.51 -7.90
C ALA A 209 -1.92 10.20 -6.56
N VAL A 210 -1.17 9.72 -5.55
CA VAL A 210 -1.68 9.53 -4.18
C VAL A 210 -2.21 10.84 -3.59
N ARG A 211 -1.44 11.93 -3.65
CA ARG A 211 -1.87 13.22 -3.08
C ARG A 211 -3.11 13.81 -3.77
N GLU A 212 -3.24 13.63 -5.07
CA GLU A 212 -4.39 14.11 -5.84
C GLU A 212 -5.64 13.23 -5.63
N ALA A 213 -5.43 11.94 -5.38
CA ALA A 213 -6.49 10.96 -5.23
C ALA A 213 -7.10 10.94 -3.82
N VAL A 214 -6.30 11.11 -2.78
CA VAL A 214 -6.71 10.84 -1.41
C VAL A 214 -7.37 12.07 -0.80
N ALA A 215 -8.58 11.91 -0.27
CA ALA A 215 -9.27 12.97 0.44
C ALA A 215 -8.67 13.12 1.85
N MET A 216 -8.58 14.36 2.34
CA MET A 216 -8.18 14.62 3.72
C MET A 216 -9.21 14.04 4.70
N LEU A 217 -8.72 13.48 5.80
CA LEU A 217 -9.54 13.05 6.94
C LEU A 217 -10.31 14.24 7.50
N PRO A 218 -11.53 14.04 8.02
CA PRO A 218 -12.27 15.09 8.72
C PRO A 218 -11.46 15.62 9.91
N ALA A 219 -11.57 16.93 10.15
CA ALA A 219 -10.91 17.54 11.30
C ALA A 219 -11.69 17.17 12.57
N ARG A 220 -10.98 16.88 13.65
CA ARG A 220 -11.56 16.54 14.95
C ARG A 220 -10.93 17.36 16.07
N SER A 221 -11.69 17.63 17.12
CA SER A 221 -11.13 18.19 18.36
C SER A 221 -10.39 17.09 19.13
N ALA A 222 -9.27 17.44 19.74
CA ALA A 222 -8.48 16.54 20.56
C ALA A 222 -7.68 17.31 21.61
N ALA A 223 -7.52 16.73 22.80
CA ALA A 223 -6.53 17.22 23.76
C ALA A 223 -5.11 17.16 23.15
N PRO A 224 -4.20 18.11 23.46
CA PRO A 224 -2.88 18.20 22.84
C PRO A 224 -2.10 16.89 22.79
N LEU A 225 -2.07 16.14 23.90
CA LEU A 225 -1.35 14.86 23.96
C LEU A 225 -1.96 13.78 23.04
N ALA A 226 -3.30 13.74 22.93
CA ALA A 226 -4.02 12.81 22.06
C ALA A 226 -4.01 13.23 20.57
N ALA A 227 -3.48 14.42 20.29
CA ALA A 227 -3.32 14.96 18.94
C ALA A 227 -1.94 14.67 18.33
N ILE A 228 -0.98 14.13 19.11
CA ILE A 228 0.36 13.78 18.62
C ILE A 228 0.26 12.86 17.40
N GLY A 229 1.06 13.16 16.37
CA GLY A 229 1.05 12.46 15.09
C GLY A 229 -0.07 12.90 14.14
N GLY A 230 -0.95 13.81 14.58
CA GLY A 230 -1.85 14.55 13.71
C GLY A 230 -1.22 15.84 13.18
N VAL A 231 -2.03 16.62 12.46
CA VAL A 231 -1.65 17.91 11.88
C VAL A 231 -2.71 18.95 12.23
N LEU A 232 -2.30 20.15 12.61
CA LEU A 232 -3.21 21.25 12.92
C LEU A 232 -4.08 21.61 11.71
N ALA A 233 -5.41 21.54 11.87
CA ALA A 233 -6.35 21.90 10.81
C ALA A 233 -6.64 23.41 10.75
N ARG A 234 -6.27 24.15 11.81
CA ARG A 234 -6.33 25.62 11.93
C ARG A 234 -5.16 26.11 12.79
N PRO A 235 -4.79 27.40 12.75
CA PRO A 235 -3.76 27.93 13.63
C PRO A 235 -4.10 27.72 15.10
N MET A 236 -3.06 27.39 15.89
CA MET A 236 -3.12 27.31 17.34
C MET A 236 -2.86 28.70 17.92
N LEU A 237 -3.82 29.23 18.68
CA LEU A 237 -3.71 30.55 19.30
C LEU A 237 -3.56 30.39 20.81
N ALA A 238 -2.72 31.23 21.43
CA ALA A 238 -2.58 31.27 22.88
C ALA A 238 -3.92 31.62 23.55
N ALA A 239 -4.37 30.83 24.52
CA ALA A 239 -5.53 31.15 25.34
C ALA A 239 -5.18 32.11 26.48
N ASP A 240 -3.93 32.10 26.97
CA ASP A 240 -3.44 33.05 27.97
C ASP A 240 -2.01 33.56 27.67
N ALA A 241 -1.60 34.60 28.39
CA ALA A 241 -0.27 35.19 28.33
C ALA A 241 0.80 34.25 28.93
N LEU A 242 2.03 34.33 28.40
CA LEU A 242 3.20 33.72 29.05
C LEU A 242 4.33 34.75 29.23
N PRO A 243 4.82 34.98 30.46
CA PRO A 243 4.26 34.47 31.73
C PRO A 243 2.86 35.05 32.01
N ARG A 244 2.06 34.38 32.85
CA ARG A 244 0.68 34.79 33.20
C ARG A 244 0.61 36.04 34.08
N ILE A 245 1.68 36.25 34.83
CA ILE A 245 1.92 37.32 35.78
C ILE A 245 3.39 37.71 35.67
N ASP A 246 3.77 38.87 36.19
CA ASP A 246 5.17 39.26 36.30
C ASP A 246 5.92 38.25 37.19
N ILE A 247 7.05 37.73 36.70
CA ILE A 247 7.88 36.76 37.42
C ILE A 247 9.33 37.21 37.46
N SER A 248 10.07 36.75 38.46
CA SER A 248 11.50 37.01 38.53
C SER A 248 12.28 36.20 37.51
N ALA A 249 13.19 36.83 36.74
CA ALA A 249 14.12 36.13 35.87
C ALA A 249 15.32 35.52 36.63
N MET A 250 15.59 35.99 37.85
CA MET A 250 16.80 35.67 38.61
C MET A 250 16.51 35.50 40.10
N ASP A 251 17.43 34.86 40.81
CA ASP A 251 17.41 34.89 42.28
C ASP A 251 17.91 36.26 42.76
N GLY A 252 17.17 36.86 43.68
CA GLY A 252 17.52 38.17 44.22
C GLY A 252 16.45 38.72 45.14
N TYR A 253 16.16 40.01 44.95
CA TYR A 253 15.20 40.77 45.73
C TYR A 253 14.26 41.53 44.80
N ALA A 254 12.95 41.39 45.01
CA ALA A 254 11.97 42.31 44.44
C ALA A 254 12.00 43.59 45.29
N VAL A 255 12.15 44.75 44.65
CA VAL A 255 12.35 46.04 45.31
C VAL A 255 11.37 47.09 44.81
N SER A 256 10.92 47.99 45.69
CA SER A 256 10.07 49.13 45.35
C SER A 256 10.81 50.47 45.51
N GLY A 257 11.03 51.19 44.41
CA GLY A 257 11.78 52.46 44.36
C GLY A 257 13.30 52.28 44.16
N ASP A 258 14.07 53.37 44.30
CA ASP A 258 15.51 53.42 43.96
C ASP A 258 16.46 52.97 45.10
N GLY A 259 15.93 52.74 46.30
CA GLY A 259 16.69 52.32 47.47
C GLY A 259 17.41 53.47 48.20
N PRO A 260 18.09 53.18 49.33
CA PRO A 260 18.20 51.86 49.97
C PRO A 260 16.85 51.33 50.43
N TRP A 261 16.68 50.01 50.44
CA TRP A 261 15.42 49.34 50.75
C TRP A 261 15.47 48.65 52.11
N GLN A 262 14.36 48.65 52.84
CA GLN A 262 14.18 47.87 54.04
C GLN A 262 13.75 46.43 53.67
N LEU A 263 14.55 45.43 54.06
CA LEU A 263 14.27 44.03 53.81
C LEU A 263 13.15 43.53 54.74
N ASP A 264 12.02 43.15 54.15
CA ASP A 264 10.97 42.45 54.87
C ASP A 264 11.27 40.95 54.91
N THR A 265 11.44 40.42 56.13
CA THR A 265 11.78 39.01 56.39
C THR A 265 10.54 38.17 56.74
N ALA A 266 9.39 38.80 56.97
CA ALA A 266 8.16 38.15 57.42
C ALA A 266 7.30 37.63 56.26
N ILE A 267 7.51 38.15 55.05
CA ILE A 267 6.73 37.78 53.86
C ILE A 267 7.14 36.37 53.38
N ARG A 268 6.21 35.42 53.51
CA ARG A 268 6.39 34.04 53.05
C ARG A 268 5.85 33.91 51.62
N TYR A 269 6.66 33.49 50.66
CA TYR A 269 6.13 33.06 49.36
C TYR A 269 6.74 31.77 48.81
N ALA A 270 5.84 30.82 48.60
CA ALA A 270 5.69 30.05 47.36
C ALA A 270 4.24 29.53 47.32
N GLY A 271 3.40 30.06 46.42
CA GLY A 271 2.07 29.50 46.11
C GLY A 271 0.86 29.94 46.95
N SER A 272 0.95 30.98 47.78
CA SER A 272 -0.22 31.55 48.47
C SER A 272 -0.86 32.69 47.67
N GLU A 273 -2.19 32.71 47.60
CA GLU A 273 -3.04 33.73 46.95
C GLU A 273 -3.06 35.09 47.66
N ASP A 274 -2.24 35.27 48.72
CA ASP A 274 -2.16 36.52 49.46
C ASP A 274 -1.33 37.55 48.66
N GLU A 275 -2.01 38.47 47.98
CA GLU A 275 -1.39 39.64 47.33
C GLU A 275 -0.88 40.63 48.40
N VAL A 276 0.29 40.38 49.00
CA VAL A 276 0.97 41.41 49.80
C VAL A 276 1.65 42.39 48.85
N GLU A 277 1.15 43.63 48.82
CA GLU A 277 1.76 44.74 48.10
C GLU A 277 3.07 45.16 48.77
N LEU A 278 4.14 45.28 47.98
CA LEU A 278 5.44 45.74 48.43
C LEU A 278 5.42 47.27 48.52
N GLU A 279 5.47 47.80 49.74
CA GLU A 279 5.50 49.24 49.98
C GLU A 279 6.76 49.91 49.40
N PRO A 280 6.67 51.18 48.96
CA PRO A 280 7.82 51.95 48.53
C PRO A 280 8.96 51.95 49.56
N GLY A 281 10.19 51.76 49.10
CA GLY A 281 11.37 51.68 49.97
C GLY A 281 11.55 50.32 50.65
N HIS A 282 10.76 49.30 50.34
CA HIS A 282 10.94 47.94 50.86
C HIS A 282 11.44 46.97 49.79
N ALA A 283 12.02 45.86 50.27
CA ALA A 283 12.49 44.75 49.46
C ALA A 283 12.09 43.41 50.09
N VAL A 284 11.88 42.39 49.24
CA VAL A 284 11.62 41.02 49.67
C VAL A 284 12.46 40.05 48.86
N ARG A 285 12.95 38.98 49.51
CA ARG A 285 13.69 37.92 48.82
C ARG A 285 12.77 37.23 47.80
N ILE A 286 13.28 37.05 46.58
CA ILE A 286 12.55 36.40 45.49
C ILE A 286 13.45 35.40 44.76
N ALA A 287 12.90 34.25 44.40
CA ALA A 287 13.56 33.24 43.61
C ALA A 287 13.17 33.33 42.13
N THR A 288 13.99 32.77 41.26
CA THR A 288 13.73 32.66 39.82
C THR A 288 12.40 31.96 39.56
N GLY A 289 11.55 32.56 38.73
CA GLY A 289 10.22 32.07 38.39
C GLY A 289 9.13 32.38 39.42
N ALA A 290 9.46 32.93 40.59
CA ALA A 290 8.46 33.35 41.57
C ALA A 290 7.71 34.60 41.09
N HIS A 291 6.45 34.73 41.50
CA HIS A 291 5.62 35.89 41.20
C HIS A 291 6.22 37.14 41.82
N VAL A 292 6.35 38.20 41.02
CA VAL A 292 6.78 39.50 41.52
C VAL A 292 5.59 40.13 42.28
N PRO A 293 5.78 40.55 43.55
CA PRO A 293 4.72 41.19 44.31
C PRO A 293 4.21 42.47 43.63
N SER A 294 2.92 42.79 43.85
CA SER A 294 2.38 44.10 43.48
C SER A 294 3.18 45.21 44.19
N GLY A 295 3.32 46.38 43.56
CA GLY A 295 4.11 47.49 44.11
C GLY A 295 5.64 47.38 43.90
N ALA A 296 6.17 46.22 43.51
CA ALA A 296 7.58 46.09 43.14
C ALA A 296 7.87 46.81 41.82
N THR A 297 8.94 47.61 41.82
CA THR A 297 9.39 48.37 40.65
C THR A 297 10.43 47.63 39.82
N SER A 298 11.26 46.77 40.44
CA SER A 298 12.25 45.96 39.75
C SER A 298 12.67 44.74 40.55
N VAL A 299 13.31 43.78 39.90
CA VAL A 299 14.09 42.71 40.56
C VAL A 299 15.57 43.00 40.46
N VAL A 300 16.28 42.89 41.59
CA VAL A 300 17.74 43.05 41.70
C VAL A 300 18.38 41.75 42.15
N ARG A 301 19.36 41.26 41.39
CA ARG A 301 20.04 39.98 41.66
C ARG A 301 20.81 39.98 42.98
N ASP A 302 20.99 38.80 43.55
CA ASP A 302 21.78 38.60 44.78
C ASP A 302 23.19 39.18 44.67
N GLU A 303 23.87 39.01 43.53
CA GLU A 303 25.21 39.53 43.32
C GLU A 303 25.30 41.07 43.20
N HIS A 304 24.15 41.75 43.02
CA HIS A 304 24.07 43.19 42.80
C HIS A 304 23.67 43.98 44.05
N VAL A 305 23.51 43.31 45.19
CA VAL A 305 23.09 43.93 46.45
C VAL A 305 24.10 43.70 47.56
N GLU A 306 24.04 44.57 48.56
CA GLU A 306 24.69 44.44 49.86
C GLU A 306 23.62 44.59 50.94
N LEU A 307 23.63 43.68 51.91
CA LEU A 307 22.72 43.69 53.05
C LEU A 307 23.50 44.03 54.31
N ALA A 308 23.13 45.12 54.97
CA ALA A 308 23.61 45.50 56.29
C ALA A 308 22.43 45.52 57.26
N ASP A 309 22.43 44.60 58.23
CA ASP A 309 21.29 44.31 59.11
C ASP A 309 20.00 44.00 58.32
N THR A 310 19.09 44.97 58.25
CA THR A 310 17.84 44.87 57.49
C THR A 310 17.77 45.86 56.33
N THR A 311 18.85 46.57 56.03
CA THR A 311 18.92 47.55 54.95
C THR A 311 19.65 46.97 53.75
N LEU A 312 18.92 46.80 52.66
CA LEU A 312 19.42 46.32 51.37
C LEU A 312 19.79 47.52 50.49
N SER A 313 20.97 47.52 49.90
CA SER A 313 21.40 48.55 48.95
C SER A 313 21.95 47.92 47.69
N ARG A 314 21.75 48.55 46.54
CA ARG A 314 22.43 48.15 45.30
C ARG A 314 23.92 48.47 45.46
N ARG A 315 24.78 47.55 45.05
CA ARG A 315 26.23 47.79 45.02
C ARG A 315 26.57 48.97 44.10
N PRO A 316 27.54 49.83 44.46
CA PRO A 316 27.87 51.02 43.67
C PRO A 316 28.30 50.72 42.23
N ASP A 317 28.90 49.56 41.97
CA ASP A 317 29.38 49.09 40.67
C ASP A 317 28.38 48.18 39.94
N ALA A 318 27.25 47.84 40.56
CA ALA A 318 26.24 47.00 39.94
C ALA A 318 25.38 47.78 38.92
N PRO A 319 25.00 47.15 37.79
CA PRO A 319 24.16 47.78 36.79
C PRO A 319 22.75 48.04 37.34
N VAL A 320 22.13 49.14 36.89
CA VAL A 320 20.68 49.40 37.09
C VAL A 320 19.92 48.66 36.00
N ARG A 321 19.41 47.48 36.34
CA ARG A 321 18.65 46.60 35.46
C ARG A 321 17.46 46.03 36.24
N ASP A 322 16.33 45.90 35.54
CA ASP A 322 15.17 45.17 35.99
C ASP A 322 15.24 43.74 35.43
N ASP A 323 15.33 42.75 36.32
CA ASP A 323 15.27 41.33 35.97
C ASP A 323 13.85 40.76 36.14
N THR A 324 12.81 41.59 36.07
CA THR A 324 11.42 41.14 35.97
C THR A 324 11.10 40.70 34.54
N ARG A 325 10.53 39.50 34.38
CA ARG A 325 9.87 39.09 33.14
C ARG A 325 8.41 39.50 33.20
N ARG A 326 7.99 40.36 32.29
CA ARG A 326 6.65 40.97 32.33
C ARG A 326 5.60 39.99 31.81
N ARG A 327 4.38 40.08 32.33
CA ARG A 327 3.23 39.31 31.85
C ARG A 327 3.11 39.42 30.33
N GLY A 328 3.10 38.27 29.68
CA GLY A 328 2.96 38.14 28.23
C GLY A 328 4.13 38.67 27.40
N GLU A 329 5.32 38.77 28.01
CA GLU A 329 6.57 39.07 27.29
C GLU A 329 6.89 38.04 26.19
N ASN A 330 6.54 36.76 26.37
CA ASN A 330 6.69 35.78 25.29
C ASN A 330 5.51 35.85 24.32
N TRP A 331 4.28 35.88 24.84
CA TRP A 331 3.06 36.04 24.05
C TRP A 331 1.88 36.54 24.87
N GLN A 332 0.93 37.18 24.20
CA GLN A 332 -0.37 37.61 24.73
C GLN A 332 -1.48 36.66 24.27
N PRO A 333 -2.65 36.64 24.94
CA PRO A 333 -3.81 35.89 24.46
C PRO A 333 -4.15 36.24 23.02
N GLY A 334 -4.49 35.23 22.21
CA GLY A 334 -4.77 35.36 20.79
C GLY A 334 -3.55 35.37 19.88
N ALA A 335 -2.33 35.39 20.41
CA ALA A 335 -1.12 35.28 19.61
C ALA A 335 -1.04 33.92 18.88
N PRO A 336 -0.64 33.88 17.60
CA PRO A 336 -0.43 32.63 16.89
C PRO A 336 0.80 31.90 17.46
N LEU A 337 0.59 30.67 17.93
CA LEU A 337 1.62 29.79 18.47
C LEU A 337 2.12 28.77 17.44
N ALA A 338 1.24 28.33 16.54
CA ALA A 338 1.56 27.47 15.40
C ALA A 338 0.52 27.64 14.28
N GLU A 339 0.94 27.44 13.04
CA GLU A 339 0.09 27.60 11.85
C GLU A 339 -0.75 26.36 11.54
N ALA A 340 -1.77 26.52 10.70
CA ALA A 340 -2.45 25.37 10.10
C ALA A 340 -1.48 24.59 9.20
N GLY A 341 -1.57 23.27 9.21
CA GLY A 341 -0.63 22.38 8.51
C GLY A 341 0.60 21.99 9.32
N GLU A 342 0.80 22.56 10.53
CA GLU A 342 1.89 22.19 11.42
C GLU A 342 1.67 20.78 12.01
N PRO A 343 2.65 19.86 11.91
CA PRO A 343 2.58 18.58 12.58
C PRO A 343 2.55 18.73 14.11
N VAL A 344 1.66 17.98 14.78
CA VAL A 344 1.58 17.99 16.23
C VAL A 344 2.71 17.13 16.81
N THR A 345 3.82 17.79 17.09
CA THR A 345 5.01 17.24 17.75
C THR A 345 4.96 17.44 19.27
N PRO A 346 5.85 16.80 20.05
CA PRO A 346 5.97 17.10 21.48
C PRO A 346 6.22 18.59 21.78
N ALA A 347 6.93 19.31 20.91
CA ALA A 347 7.14 20.75 21.05
C ALA A 347 5.83 21.52 20.90
N VAL A 348 5.01 21.20 19.89
CA VAL A 348 3.67 21.81 19.73
C VAL A 348 2.80 21.53 20.95
N VAL A 349 2.83 20.31 21.51
CA VAL A 349 2.11 19.97 22.73
C VAL A 349 2.59 20.80 23.92
N SER A 350 3.90 20.94 24.12
CA SER A 350 4.46 21.76 25.20
C SER A 350 4.04 23.24 25.09
N VAL A 351 4.06 23.79 23.87
CA VAL A 351 3.61 25.16 23.60
C VAL A 351 2.11 25.30 23.80
N ALA A 352 1.30 24.34 23.37
CA ALA A 352 -0.14 24.30 23.60
C ALA A 352 -0.46 24.38 25.10
N LEU A 353 0.17 23.53 25.91
CA LEU A 353 0.01 23.53 27.36
C LEU A 353 0.46 24.85 27.99
N SER A 354 1.61 25.40 27.57
CA SER A 354 2.11 26.69 28.05
C SER A 354 1.18 27.86 27.70
N GLY A 355 0.45 27.75 26.59
CA GLY A 355 -0.55 28.71 26.15
C GLY A 355 -1.97 28.44 26.64
N GLU A 356 -2.21 27.47 27.53
CA GLU A 356 -3.54 26.98 27.97
C GLU A 356 -4.49 26.54 26.85
N VAL A 357 -3.93 26.02 25.77
CA VAL A 357 -4.72 25.44 24.70
C VAL A 357 -5.06 24.00 25.06
N THR A 358 -6.28 23.79 25.58
CA THR A 358 -6.75 22.47 26.02
C THR A 358 -7.29 21.60 24.89
N GLU A 359 -7.58 22.19 23.74
CA GLU A 359 -8.12 21.50 22.56
C GLU A 359 -7.48 22.00 21.26
N LEU A 360 -7.03 21.05 20.46
CA LEU A 360 -6.51 21.28 19.11
C LEU A 360 -7.49 20.72 18.09
N LEU A 361 -7.75 21.48 17.03
CA LEU A 361 -8.48 20.98 15.87
C LEU A 361 -7.46 20.36 14.90
N VAL A 362 -7.50 19.05 14.71
CA VAL A 362 -6.47 18.30 13.97
C VAL A 362 -7.04 17.32 12.97
N ARG A 363 -6.23 16.94 11.98
CA ARG A 363 -6.45 15.76 11.13
C ARG A 363 -5.47 14.66 11.55
N GLY A 364 -5.96 13.44 11.73
CA GLY A 364 -5.17 12.33 12.26
C GLY A 364 -5.16 12.23 13.80
N PRO A 365 -4.23 11.46 14.40
CA PRO A 365 -3.17 10.71 13.74
C PRO A 365 -3.74 9.64 12.82
N VAL A 366 -3.01 9.34 11.74
CA VAL A 366 -3.40 8.32 10.77
C VAL A 366 -3.28 6.93 11.40
N THR A 367 -4.27 6.07 11.18
CA THR A 367 -4.34 4.73 11.74
C THR A 367 -4.35 3.64 10.66
N ALA A 368 -3.77 2.48 10.94
CA ALA A 368 -3.71 1.36 10.01
C ALA A 368 -4.10 0.02 10.63
N HIS A 369 -4.80 -0.81 9.85
CA HIS A 369 -4.91 -2.25 10.06
C HIS A 369 -3.86 -2.97 9.22
N ILE A 370 -2.99 -3.74 9.88
CA ILE A 370 -1.98 -4.56 9.21
C ILE A 370 -2.56 -5.93 8.93
N VAL A 371 -2.45 -6.38 7.68
CA VAL A 371 -2.90 -7.69 7.23
C VAL A 371 -1.73 -8.42 6.60
N VAL A 372 -1.35 -9.56 7.16
CA VAL A 372 -0.34 -10.43 6.57
C VAL A 372 -1.05 -11.58 5.84
N THR A 373 -0.75 -11.78 4.56
CA THR A 373 -1.39 -12.82 3.73
C THR A 373 -0.46 -14.01 3.47
N GLY A 374 -1.04 -15.16 3.14
CA GLY A 374 -0.31 -16.36 2.68
C GLY A 374 -0.39 -17.51 3.69
N ASP A 375 -0.92 -18.65 3.27
CA ASP A 375 -1.11 -19.83 4.13
C ASP A 375 0.22 -20.46 4.61
N GLU A 376 1.32 -20.15 3.91
CA GLU A 376 2.67 -20.52 4.31
C GLU A 376 3.19 -19.69 5.50
N ILE A 377 2.62 -18.52 5.77
CA ILE A 377 3.11 -17.61 6.80
C ILE A 377 2.64 -18.05 8.18
N ARG A 378 3.60 -18.25 9.09
CA ARG A 378 3.32 -18.62 10.49
C ARG A 378 3.92 -17.63 11.46
N ARG A 379 3.06 -17.01 12.28
CA ARG A 379 3.47 -16.10 13.36
C ARG A 379 4.02 -16.85 14.57
N ASP A 380 3.25 -17.77 15.14
CA ASP A 380 3.56 -18.40 16.44
C ASP A 380 3.76 -19.92 16.37
N GLY A 381 4.57 -20.45 17.29
CA GLY A 381 4.85 -21.88 17.40
C GLY A 381 5.79 -22.44 16.32
N PRO A 382 6.07 -23.75 16.33
CA PRO A 382 7.02 -24.38 15.41
C PRO A 382 6.53 -24.34 13.95
N LEU A 383 7.46 -24.15 13.01
CA LEU A 383 7.17 -24.23 11.58
C LEU A 383 6.80 -25.67 11.18
N ARG A 384 5.84 -25.80 10.27
CA ARG A 384 5.52 -27.07 9.60
C ARG A 384 6.16 -27.07 8.22
N THR A 385 6.24 -28.24 7.59
CA THR A 385 6.67 -28.37 6.19
C THR A 385 5.88 -27.41 5.30
N GLY A 386 6.57 -26.64 4.47
CA GLY A 386 5.98 -25.66 3.57
C GLY A 386 5.66 -24.30 4.21
N GLN A 387 5.92 -24.11 5.50
CA GLN A 387 5.69 -22.83 6.19
C GLN A 387 6.98 -22.02 6.38
N THR A 388 6.85 -20.69 6.38
CA THR A 388 7.90 -19.74 6.75
C THR A 388 7.47 -18.87 7.93
N ARG A 389 8.44 -18.30 8.64
CA ARG A 389 8.19 -17.44 9.80
C ARG A 389 7.71 -16.06 9.34
N ASP A 390 6.66 -15.56 9.97
CA ASP A 390 6.31 -14.12 9.90
C ASP A 390 7.45 -13.30 10.54
N SER A 391 8.32 -12.76 9.69
CA SER A 391 9.49 -11.97 10.09
C SER A 391 9.29 -10.47 9.90
N LEU A 392 8.16 -10.05 9.35
CA LEU A 392 7.85 -8.65 9.08
C LEU A 392 6.67 -8.14 9.90
N GLY A 393 5.60 -8.92 10.05
CA GLY A 393 4.40 -8.55 10.79
C GLY A 393 4.70 -8.01 12.19
N PRO A 394 5.50 -8.70 13.03
CA PRO A 394 5.83 -8.23 14.38
C PRO A 394 6.59 -6.90 14.45
N VAL A 395 7.31 -6.52 13.39
CA VAL A 395 8.11 -5.27 13.36
C VAL A 395 7.47 -4.16 12.53
N MET A 396 6.43 -4.48 11.75
CA MET A 396 5.70 -3.53 10.90
C MET A 396 5.13 -2.32 11.68
N PRO A 397 4.59 -2.46 12.91
CA PRO A 397 4.13 -1.30 13.69
C PRO A 397 5.21 -0.23 13.91
N HIS A 398 6.47 -0.62 14.12
CA HIS A 398 7.58 0.33 14.31
C HIS A 398 7.88 1.11 13.03
N PHE A 399 7.89 0.41 11.90
CA PHE A 399 8.09 1.01 10.58
C PHE A 399 6.93 1.92 10.18
N LEU A 400 5.69 1.56 10.50
CA LEU A 400 4.52 2.43 10.30
C LEU A 400 4.56 3.67 11.19
N SER A 401 4.94 3.52 12.46
CA SER A 401 5.10 4.64 13.38
C SER A 401 6.15 5.63 12.89
N TRP A 402 7.25 5.14 12.29
CA TRP A 402 8.27 5.97 11.65
C TRP A 402 7.72 6.80 10.48
N CYS A 403 6.75 6.24 9.75
CA CYS A 403 6.02 6.93 8.69
C CYS A 403 4.88 7.83 9.21
N GLY A 404 4.66 7.95 10.53
CA GLY A 404 3.57 8.74 11.11
C GLY A 404 2.23 8.02 11.16
N ILE A 405 2.22 6.68 11.14
CA ILE A 405 1.01 5.85 11.14
C ILE A 405 0.95 5.02 12.42
N ARG A 406 -0.18 5.07 13.13
CA ARG A 406 -0.43 4.26 14.32
C ARG A 406 -1.13 2.96 13.96
N THR A 407 -0.60 1.82 14.41
CA THR A 407 -1.29 0.53 14.25
C THR A 407 -2.54 0.48 15.13
N ALA A 408 -3.69 0.18 14.52
CA ALA A 408 -4.97 0.00 15.20
C ALA A 408 -5.33 -1.49 15.37
N ALA A 409 -4.94 -2.33 14.41
CA ALA A 409 -5.22 -3.76 14.42
C ALA A 409 -4.16 -4.53 13.62
N GLU A 410 -4.05 -5.83 13.90
CA GLU A 410 -3.27 -6.78 13.12
C GLU A 410 -4.10 -8.05 12.87
N SER A 411 -4.07 -8.57 11.65
CA SER A 411 -4.70 -9.84 11.30
C SER A 411 -3.86 -10.63 10.30
N HIS A 412 -4.18 -11.92 10.23
CA HIS A 412 -3.64 -12.83 9.22
C HIS A 412 -4.77 -13.25 8.28
N LEU A 413 -4.61 -12.98 6.99
CA LEU A 413 -5.58 -13.37 5.97
C LEU A 413 -5.11 -14.65 5.28
N ARG A 414 -5.92 -15.70 5.40
CA ARG A 414 -5.70 -16.96 4.69
C ARG A 414 -6.07 -16.85 3.22
N ASP A 415 -5.43 -17.65 2.40
CA ASP A 415 -5.68 -17.72 0.96
C ASP A 415 -7.01 -18.44 0.67
N THR A 416 -8.10 -17.68 0.75
CA THR A 416 -9.47 -18.17 0.56
C THR A 416 -10.16 -17.42 -0.57
N VAL A 417 -11.07 -18.11 -1.26
CA VAL A 417 -11.96 -17.47 -2.22
C VAL A 417 -12.83 -16.46 -1.46
N GLY A 418 -12.71 -15.18 -1.80
CA GLY A 418 -13.47 -14.10 -1.14
C GLY A 418 -12.79 -13.46 0.08
N GLY A 419 -11.64 -13.96 0.54
CA GLY A 419 -11.00 -13.43 1.76
C GLY A 419 -10.65 -11.94 1.68
N PHE A 420 -10.19 -11.46 0.52
CA PHE A 420 -9.98 -10.03 0.30
C PHE A 420 -11.30 -9.24 0.27
N ASP A 421 -12.36 -9.79 -0.31
CA ASP A 421 -13.67 -9.14 -0.34
C ASP A 421 -14.21 -8.92 1.07
N GLU A 422 -14.11 -9.94 1.93
CA GLU A 422 -14.47 -9.85 3.34
C GLU A 422 -13.61 -8.82 4.05
N LEU A 423 -12.28 -8.86 3.89
CA LEU A 423 -11.37 -7.88 4.51
C LEU A 423 -11.73 -6.44 4.13
N LEU A 424 -12.00 -6.19 2.85
CA LEU A 424 -12.30 -4.85 2.34
C LEU A 424 -13.70 -4.39 2.78
N ALA A 425 -14.65 -5.30 2.95
CA ALA A 425 -16.00 -5.01 3.44
C ALA A 425 -16.09 -4.88 4.97
N GLN A 426 -15.15 -5.49 5.71
CA GLN A 426 -15.21 -5.54 7.17
C GLN A 426 -14.99 -4.16 7.82
N PRO A 427 -15.85 -3.77 8.79
CA PRO A 427 -15.51 -2.79 9.80
C PRO A 427 -14.49 -3.40 10.76
N VAL A 428 -13.32 -2.77 10.88
CA VAL A 428 -12.20 -3.33 11.66
C VAL A 428 -12.09 -2.61 13.01
N SER A 429 -12.91 -2.98 14.01
CA SER A 429 -12.57 -2.93 15.45
C SER A 429 -13.76 -3.20 16.38
N ASP A 430 -13.48 -3.81 17.54
CA ASP A 430 -14.38 -3.90 18.71
C ASP A 430 -14.69 -2.53 19.35
N THR A 431 -13.93 -1.49 18.97
CA THR A 431 -14.08 -0.11 19.45
C THR A 431 -14.93 0.76 18.51
N GLY A 432 -15.37 0.24 17.36
CA GLY A 432 -16.27 0.90 16.41
C GLY A 432 -15.63 1.95 15.49
N ALA A 433 -14.33 2.25 15.66
CA ALA A 433 -13.61 3.18 14.78
C ALA A 433 -12.90 2.41 13.67
N GLN A 434 -13.19 2.73 12.41
CA GLN A 434 -12.49 2.15 11.27
C GLN A 434 -11.09 2.78 11.11
N PRO A 435 -10.06 1.99 10.77
CA PRO A 435 -8.74 2.52 10.45
C PRO A 435 -8.77 3.28 9.14
N ASP A 436 -7.92 4.30 9.02
CA ASP A 436 -7.78 5.10 7.80
C ASP A 436 -7.12 4.30 6.66
N LEU A 437 -6.23 3.36 7.02
CA LEU A 437 -5.47 2.51 6.10
C LEU A 437 -5.68 1.01 6.37
N ILE A 438 -5.62 0.22 5.30
CA ILE A 438 -5.41 -1.22 5.32
C ILE A 438 -4.06 -1.50 4.65
N VAL A 439 -3.07 -1.95 5.43
CA VAL A 439 -1.73 -2.28 4.95
C VAL A 439 -1.65 -3.78 4.76
N ILE A 440 -1.54 -4.24 3.52
CA ILE A 440 -1.56 -5.66 3.19
C ILE A 440 -0.16 -6.10 2.77
N VAL A 441 0.46 -7.00 3.53
CA VAL A 441 1.76 -7.61 3.22
C VAL A 441 1.54 -8.95 2.55
N GLY A 442 2.12 -9.16 1.35
CA GLY A 442 2.06 -10.44 0.64
C GLY A 442 1.10 -10.47 -0.55
N ALA A 443 0.22 -9.48 -0.67
CA ALA A 443 -0.80 -9.43 -1.72
C ALA A 443 -0.33 -8.80 -3.04
N THR A 444 0.96 -8.89 -3.39
CA THR A 444 1.48 -8.38 -4.67
C THR A 444 2.34 -9.38 -5.46
N GLY A 445 2.41 -10.64 -5.01
CA GLY A 445 2.97 -11.79 -5.74
C GLY A 445 1.98 -12.43 -6.74
N GLY A 446 2.48 -13.28 -7.64
CA GLY A 446 1.70 -13.89 -8.73
C GLY A 446 0.62 -14.84 -8.22
N GLY A 447 -0.61 -14.34 -8.09
CA GLY A 447 -1.75 -15.05 -7.50
C GLY A 447 -2.50 -14.10 -6.58
N ALA A 448 -1.99 -13.91 -5.35
CA ALA A 448 -2.59 -12.99 -4.37
C ALA A 448 -2.75 -11.55 -4.89
N ALA A 449 -1.83 -11.07 -5.75
CA ALA A 449 -1.95 -9.76 -6.39
C ALA A 449 -3.18 -9.63 -7.28
N ASP A 450 -3.51 -10.69 -8.01
CA ASP A 450 -4.64 -10.70 -8.90
C ASP A 450 -5.93 -10.80 -8.09
N HIS A 451 -5.94 -11.60 -7.01
CA HIS A 451 -7.06 -11.65 -6.06
C HIS A 451 -7.35 -10.31 -5.39
N LEU A 452 -6.32 -9.60 -4.89
CA LEU A 452 -6.50 -8.27 -4.32
C LEU A 452 -7.03 -7.28 -5.36
N ARG A 453 -6.46 -7.25 -6.58
CA ARG A 453 -6.93 -6.35 -7.64
C ARG A 453 -8.38 -6.64 -8.05
N MET A 454 -8.78 -7.91 -8.10
CA MET A 454 -10.17 -8.27 -8.36
C MET A 454 -11.10 -7.80 -7.25
N ALA A 455 -10.73 -8.01 -5.98
CA ALA A 455 -11.53 -7.59 -4.85
C ALA A 455 -11.69 -6.06 -4.83
N LEU A 456 -10.61 -5.32 -5.11
CA LEU A 456 -10.64 -3.85 -5.29
C LEU A 456 -11.59 -3.43 -6.41
N THR A 457 -11.54 -4.08 -7.57
CA THR A 457 -12.46 -3.78 -8.68
C THR A 457 -13.91 -4.09 -8.30
N ARG A 458 -14.18 -5.24 -7.69
CA ARG A 458 -15.54 -5.65 -7.29
C ARG A 458 -16.16 -4.72 -6.25
N CYS A 459 -15.37 -4.24 -5.29
CA CYS A 459 -15.86 -3.29 -4.30
C CYS A 459 -15.91 -1.84 -4.81
N GLY A 460 -15.58 -1.59 -6.09
CA GLY A 460 -15.61 -0.25 -6.68
C GLY A 460 -14.49 0.66 -6.19
N ALA A 461 -13.40 0.10 -5.67
CA ALA A 461 -12.24 0.88 -5.27
C ALA A 461 -11.56 1.52 -6.48
N ARG A 462 -11.08 2.75 -6.31
CA ARG A 462 -10.28 3.42 -7.33
C ARG A 462 -8.81 3.05 -7.17
N LEU A 463 -8.27 2.32 -8.13
CA LEU A 463 -6.84 2.03 -8.20
C LEU A 463 -6.07 3.33 -8.54
N VAL A 464 -5.21 3.77 -7.63
CA VAL A 464 -4.41 5.01 -7.79
C VAL A 464 -3.01 4.68 -8.30
N VAL A 465 -2.38 3.66 -7.73
CA VAL A 465 -1.06 3.16 -8.12
C VAL A 465 -1.16 1.65 -8.27
N GLY A 466 -0.98 1.14 -9.48
CA GLY A 466 -1.02 -0.31 -9.73
C GLY A 466 0.35 -1.00 -9.65
N ARG A 467 1.41 -0.23 -9.91
CA ARG A 467 2.82 -0.66 -9.89
C ARG A 467 3.74 0.56 -9.93
N VAL A 468 4.92 0.49 -9.30
CA VAL A 468 5.96 1.52 -9.41
C VAL A 468 7.18 0.97 -10.13
N ARG A 469 7.82 1.80 -10.95
CA ARG A 469 9.04 1.45 -11.69
C ARG A 469 10.25 1.54 -10.77
N CYS A 470 10.48 0.51 -9.95
CA CYS A 470 11.67 0.37 -9.11
C CYS A 470 11.99 -1.10 -8.78
N ARG A 471 13.22 -1.38 -8.34
CA ARG A 471 13.64 -2.71 -7.87
C ARG A 471 14.53 -2.63 -6.63
N PRO A 472 14.23 -3.37 -5.54
CA PRO A 472 12.97 -4.06 -5.25
C PRO A 472 11.83 -3.07 -4.94
N GLY A 473 10.61 -3.58 -4.72
CA GLY A 473 9.45 -2.77 -4.28
C GLY A 473 8.51 -2.30 -5.39
N GLY A 474 8.77 -2.66 -6.65
CA GLY A 474 7.91 -2.22 -7.76
C GLY A 474 6.50 -2.82 -7.73
N SER A 475 6.33 -4.02 -7.17
CA SER A 475 5.03 -4.69 -7.00
C SER A 475 4.30 -4.12 -5.79
N GLN A 476 3.74 -2.92 -5.94
CA GLN A 476 2.94 -2.25 -4.92
C GLN A 476 1.59 -1.81 -5.47
N VAL A 477 0.61 -1.67 -4.59
CA VAL A 477 -0.73 -1.19 -4.92
C VAL A 477 -1.14 -0.10 -3.95
N VAL A 478 -1.70 1.01 -4.47
CA VAL A 478 -2.45 1.99 -3.69
C VAL A 478 -3.83 2.14 -4.29
N ALA A 479 -4.87 1.97 -3.48
CA ALA A 479 -6.26 2.15 -3.90
C ALA A 479 -7.08 2.89 -2.84
N VAL A 480 -8.12 3.60 -3.28
CA VAL A 480 -9.09 4.29 -2.42
C VAL A 480 -10.40 3.53 -2.46
N LEU A 481 -10.87 3.06 -1.31
CA LEU A 481 -12.17 2.39 -1.19
C LEU A 481 -13.31 3.42 -1.30
N PRO A 482 -14.56 3.00 -1.61
CA PRO A 482 -15.70 3.92 -1.69
C PRO A 482 -15.99 4.70 -0.40
N ASP A 483 -15.60 4.14 0.76
CA ASP A 483 -15.73 4.78 2.07
C ASP A 483 -14.57 5.73 2.42
N GLY A 484 -13.59 5.87 1.54
CA GLY A 484 -12.42 6.74 1.69
C GLY A 484 -11.20 6.08 2.34
N ARG A 485 -11.30 4.85 2.87
CA ARG A 485 -10.13 4.12 3.40
C ARG A 485 -9.11 3.83 2.30
N ILE A 486 -7.84 3.82 2.67
CA ILE A 486 -6.74 3.58 1.74
C ILE A 486 -6.21 2.16 1.87
N VAL A 487 -6.11 1.44 0.76
CA VAL A 487 -5.42 0.15 0.72
C VAL A 487 -4.00 0.35 0.22
N LEU A 488 -3.01 -0.03 1.03
CA LEU A 488 -1.59 -0.08 0.69
C LEU A 488 -1.14 -1.54 0.59
N GLY A 489 -1.08 -2.08 -0.62
CA GLY A 489 -0.58 -3.41 -0.91
C GLY A 489 0.94 -3.42 -1.06
N LEU A 490 1.61 -4.19 -0.22
CA LEU A 490 3.06 -4.34 -0.14
C LEU A 490 3.52 -5.73 -0.65
N PRO A 491 4.74 -5.83 -1.21
CA PRO A 491 5.40 -7.11 -1.45
C PRO A 491 5.42 -8.04 -0.24
N GLY A 492 5.39 -9.36 -0.48
CA GLY A 492 5.59 -10.36 0.59
C GLY A 492 7.04 -10.45 1.09
N ASN A 493 8.01 -10.08 0.25
CA ASN A 493 9.42 -10.07 0.62
C ASN A 493 9.71 -8.93 1.64
N PRO A 494 10.21 -9.23 2.86
CA PRO A 494 10.35 -8.25 3.93
C PRO A 494 11.06 -6.95 3.55
N PHE A 495 12.23 -7.03 2.90
CA PHE A 495 12.97 -5.83 2.49
C PHE A 495 12.17 -5.00 1.48
N ALA A 496 11.55 -5.67 0.50
CA ALA A 496 10.78 -5.00 -0.53
C ALA A 496 9.52 -4.34 0.04
N ALA A 497 8.89 -4.95 1.05
CA ALA A 497 7.76 -4.39 1.77
C ALA A 497 8.13 -3.10 2.50
N VAL A 498 9.22 -3.12 3.30
CA VAL A 498 9.72 -1.94 4.03
C VAL A 498 10.13 -0.83 3.06
N ALA A 499 10.87 -1.17 2.00
CA ALA A 499 11.25 -0.21 0.96
C ALA A 499 10.03 0.46 0.33
N THR A 500 9.03 -0.34 -0.07
CA THR A 500 7.79 0.14 -0.66
C THR A 500 7.03 1.08 0.28
N MET A 501 6.89 0.67 1.53
CA MET A 501 6.21 1.44 2.55
C MET A 501 6.93 2.79 2.78
N LEU A 502 8.26 2.80 2.95
CA LEU A 502 9.03 4.05 3.13
C LEU A 502 8.93 4.98 1.91
N MET A 503 8.83 4.42 0.69
CA MET A 503 8.66 5.21 -0.53
C MET A 503 7.29 5.89 -0.63
N THR A 504 6.22 5.24 -0.17
CA THR A 504 4.84 5.64 -0.51
C THR A 504 4.01 6.08 0.69
N ALA A 505 4.16 5.47 1.87
CA ALA A 505 3.35 5.76 3.05
C ALA A 505 3.42 7.23 3.51
N PRO A 506 4.59 7.92 3.50
CA PRO A 506 4.65 9.35 3.85
C PRO A 506 3.77 10.24 2.94
N ALA A 507 3.62 9.88 1.66
CA ALA A 507 2.75 10.62 0.75
C ALA A 507 1.26 10.37 1.05
N VAL A 508 0.90 9.16 1.49
CA VAL A 508 -0.46 8.83 1.97
C VAL A 508 -0.78 9.62 3.23
N VAL A 509 0.13 9.65 4.21
CA VAL A 509 -0.06 10.40 5.47
C VAL A 509 -0.22 11.89 5.19
N ALA A 510 0.64 12.47 4.35
CA ALA A 510 0.53 13.88 3.98
C ALA A 510 -0.81 14.19 3.29
N ALA A 511 -1.29 13.31 2.40
CA ALA A 511 -2.58 13.49 1.74
C ALA A 511 -3.77 13.41 2.71
N LEU A 512 -3.77 12.43 3.62
CA LEU A 512 -4.83 12.24 4.62
C LEU A 512 -4.88 13.37 5.64
N THR A 513 -3.73 13.92 6.03
CA THR A 513 -3.65 14.95 7.08
C THR A 513 -3.63 16.38 6.54
N GLY A 514 -3.42 16.56 5.23
CA GLY A 514 -3.20 17.87 4.63
C GLY A 514 -1.83 18.46 4.97
N ALA A 515 -0.90 17.65 5.48
CA ALA A 515 0.47 18.10 5.74
C ALA A 515 1.17 18.52 4.42
N PRO A 516 2.16 19.42 4.50
CA PRO A 516 3.09 19.64 3.39
C PRO A 516 3.69 18.32 2.91
N ALA A 517 4.04 18.26 1.63
CA ALA A 517 4.74 17.09 1.10
C ALA A 517 6.03 16.86 1.89
N PRO A 518 6.32 15.61 2.31
CA PRO A 518 7.49 15.32 3.12
C PRO A 518 8.77 15.73 2.39
N THR A 519 9.71 16.30 3.13
CA THR A 519 11.04 16.60 2.61
C THR A 519 11.71 15.31 2.16
N ARG A 520 12.30 15.31 0.96
CA ARG A 520 13.01 14.15 0.39
C ARG A 520 14.51 14.43 0.48
N PRO A 521 15.21 13.97 1.54
CA PRO A 521 16.62 14.26 1.70
C PRO A 521 17.38 13.63 0.53
N ARG A 522 18.27 14.41 -0.07
CA ARG A 522 19.12 13.99 -1.17
C ARG A 522 20.57 14.27 -0.80
N ALA A 523 21.46 13.34 -1.14
CA ALA A 523 22.88 13.50 -0.90
C ALA A 523 23.72 12.87 -2.02
N PRO A 524 24.94 13.36 -2.26
CA PRO A 524 25.95 12.63 -3.01
C PRO A 524 26.15 11.24 -2.41
N ILE A 525 26.12 10.20 -3.25
CA ILE A 525 26.30 8.81 -2.82
C ILE A 525 27.35 8.10 -3.68
N GLU A 526 28.29 7.46 -3.00
CA GLU A 526 29.29 6.60 -3.62
C GLU A 526 28.70 5.24 -4.01
N ASN A 527 29.35 4.58 -4.95
CA ASN A 527 29.00 3.30 -5.57
C ASN A 527 27.72 3.34 -6.42
N ALA A 528 27.21 4.53 -6.78
CA ALA A 528 25.96 4.64 -7.54
C ALA A 528 26.07 4.07 -8.97
N ALA A 529 27.19 4.34 -9.65
CA ALA A 529 27.38 3.92 -11.04
C ALA A 529 27.45 2.40 -11.20
N GLU A 530 28.04 1.68 -10.24
CA GLU A 530 28.10 0.21 -10.25
C GLU A 530 26.72 -0.43 -10.02
N LEU A 531 25.82 0.30 -9.39
CA LEU A 531 24.47 -0.15 -9.03
C LEU A 531 23.40 0.30 -10.04
N ALA A 532 23.77 1.15 -11.00
CA ALA A 532 22.86 1.67 -12.01
C ALA A 532 22.23 0.53 -12.84
N SER A 533 20.97 0.73 -13.22
CA SER A 533 20.19 -0.23 -13.99
C SER A 533 19.12 0.52 -14.80
N ASP A 534 18.43 -0.17 -15.70
CA ASP A 534 17.37 0.41 -16.55
C ASP A 534 16.16 0.91 -15.75
N ALA A 535 16.08 0.58 -14.47
CA ALA A 535 15.07 1.06 -13.55
C ALA A 535 15.71 1.47 -12.21
N PRO A 536 15.08 2.43 -11.48
CA PRO A 536 15.54 2.84 -10.16
C PRO A 536 15.81 1.66 -9.23
N ARG A 537 16.96 1.67 -8.56
CA ARG A 537 17.37 0.63 -7.60
C ARG A 537 17.24 1.14 -6.19
N VAL A 538 16.51 0.40 -5.36
CA VAL A 538 16.43 0.64 -3.93
C VAL A 538 17.46 -0.23 -3.23
N VAL A 539 18.44 0.41 -2.61
CA VAL A 539 19.59 -0.24 -1.98
C VAL A 539 19.76 0.29 -0.56
N THR A 540 20.62 -0.33 0.24
CA THR A 540 20.94 0.20 1.57
C THR A 540 22.05 1.22 1.46
N ALA A 541 22.05 2.20 2.36
CA ALA A 541 23.05 3.24 2.40
C ALA A 541 23.52 3.48 3.83
N THR A 542 24.83 3.62 3.99
CA THR A 542 25.48 3.97 5.25
C THR A 542 26.14 5.32 5.14
N ARG A 543 26.09 6.09 6.21
CA ARG A 543 26.79 7.35 6.36
C ARG A 543 28.12 7.09 7.04
N ARG A 544 29.21 7.29 6.32
CA ARG A 544 30.58 7.15 6.83
C ARG A 544 30.92 8.29 7.80
N SER A 545 32.00 8.10 8.56
CA SER A 545 32.48 9.07 9.56
C SER A 545 32.91 10.42 8.95
N ASP A 546 33.32 10.42 7.68
CA ASP A 546 33.61 11.61 6.88
C ASP A 546 32.35 12.35 6.38
N GLY A 547 31.17 11.81 6.65
CA GLY A 547 29.87 12.37 6.28
C GLY A 547 29.38 11.96 4.89
N HIS A 548 30.17 11.23 4.11
CA HIS A 548 29.78 10.71 2.80
C HIS A 548 28.84 9.51 2.91
N TRP A 549 27.96 9.37 1.92
CA TRP A 549 27.05 8.23 1.83
C TRP A 549 27.62 7.17 0.90
N HIS A 550 27.49 5.91 1.29
CA HIS A 550 27.92 4.77 0.48
C HIS A 550 26.77 3.80 0.26
N ALA A 551 26.47 3.48 -1.01
CA ALA A 551 25.42 2.53 -1.38
C ALA A 551 25.96 1.09 -1.37
N THR A 552 25.18 0.17 -0.76
CA THR A 552 25.54 -1.26 -0.66
C THR A 552 24.49 -2.13 -1.36
N ALA A 553 24.96 -3.03 -2.24
CA ALA A 553 24.16 -4.09 -2.86
C ALA A 553 25.05 -5.32 -3.19
N PRO A 554 24.48 -6.48 -3.56
CA PRO A 554 23.05 -6.78 -3.70
C PRO A 554 22.33 -6.82 -2.34
N VAL A 555 21.02 -6.54 -2.35
CA VAL A 555 20.17 -6.66 -1.16
C VAL A 555 19.37 -7.96 -1.21
N GLY A 556 19.57 -8.83 -0.23
CA GLY A 556 18.72 -10.00 -0.04
C GLY A 556 17.31 -9.57 0.38
N THR A 557 16.28 -9.92 -0.40
CA THR A 557 14.92 -9.40 -0.17
C THR A 557 14.08 -10.24 0.80
N ALA A 558 14.50 -11.48 1.07
CA ALA A 558 13.77 -12.46 1.89
C ALA A 558 13.78 -12.14 3.40
N HIS A 559 14.60 -11.19 3.85
CA HIS A 559 14.74 -10.80 5.25
C HIS A 559 15.24 -9.36 5.37
N LEU A 560 15.26 -8.81 6.59
CA LEU A 560 15.75 -7.45 6.86
C LEU A 560 17.24 -7.36 7.20
N ALA A 561 18.04 -8.43 7.07
CA ALA A 561 19.44 -8.44 7.49
C ALA A 561 20.29 -7.33 6.83
N ALA A 562 19.98 -6.94 5.58
CA ALA A 562 20.68 -5.85 4.89
C ALA A 562 20.48 -4.48 5.58
N LEU A 563 19.45 -4.32 6.42
CA LEU A 563 19.20 -3.10 7.18
C LEU A 563 20.05 -3.02 8.44
N ILE A 564 20.72 -4.11 8.86
CA ILE A 564 21.58 -4.10 10.04
C ILE A 564 22.78 -3.18 9.76
N GLY A 565 22.89 -2.11 10.53
CA GLY A 565 23.94 -1.10 10.38
C GLY A 565 23.72 -0.13 9.21
N ALA A 566 22.62 -0.24 8.46
CA ALA A 566 22.24 0.75 7.45
C ALA A 566 21.61 1.98 8.11
N ASP A 567 21.93 3.17 7.60
CA ASP A 567 21.36 4.43 8.11
C ASP A 567 20.12 4.87 7.31
N ALA A 568 20.04 4.46 6.04
CA ALA A 568 18.95 4.78 5.12
C ALA A 568 18.81 3.69 4.04
N LEU A 569 17.71 3.74 3.30
CA LEU A 569 17.68 3.23 1.93
C LEU A 569 18.03 4.36 0.96
N ALA A 570 18.67 4.03 -0.15
CA ALA A 570 18.91 4.98 -1.24
C ALA A 570 18.17 4.54 -2.50
N ILE A 571 17.61 5.52 -3.22
CA ILE A 571 17.00 5.33 -4.54
C ILE A 571 17.99 5.80 -5.59
N ILE A 572 18.63 4.84 -6.27
CA ILE A 572 19.60 5.09 -7.34
C ILE A 572 18.84 5.11 -8.67
N GLU A 573 18.70 6.29 -9.26
CA GLU A 573 18.06 6.46 -10.57
C GLU A 573 18.93 5.87 -11.71
N PRO A 574 18.33 5.49 -12.85
CA PRO A 574 19.09 5.11 -14.04
C PRO A 574 20.14 6.17 -14.39
N ALA A 575 21.37 5.71 -14.66
CA ALA A 575 22.51 6.57 -15.01
C ALA A 575 22.98 7.56 -13.92
N THR A 576 22.67 7.31 -12.63
CA THR A 576 23.30 8.06 -11.53
C THR A 576 24.81 7.80 -11.54
N PRO A 577 25.67 8.82 -11.76
CA PRO A 577 27.12 8.63 -11.73
C PRO A 577 27.61 8.40 -10.30
N ASP A 578 28.82 7.88 -10.15
CA ASP A 578 29.43 7.74 -8.83
C ASP A 578 29.62 9.11 -8.16
N GLY A 579 29.27 9.20 -6.87
CA GLY A 579 29.15 10.49 -6.16
C GLY A 579 27.95 11.34 -6.58
N GLY A 580 27.08 10.84 -7.46
CA GLY A 580 25.85 11.50 -7.88
C GLY A 580 24.81 11.62 -6.76
N SER A 581 23.81 12.49 -6.95
CA SER A 581 22.78 12.72 -5.94
C SER A 581 21.69 11.64 -5.98
N ALA A 582 21.45 11.00 -4.84
CA ALA A 582 20.37 10.03 -4.66
C ALA A 582 19.39 10.47 -3.57
N GLU A 583 18.12 10.07 -3.70
CA GLU A 583 17.14 10.23 -2.63
C GLU A 583 17.40 9.21 -1.52
N LEU A 584 17.41 9.69 -0.27
CA LEU A 584 17.58 8.87 0.93
C LEU A 584 16.24 8.70 1.64
N LEU A 585 15.97 7.49 2.10
CA LEU A 585 14.84 7.13 2.96
C LEU A 585 15.42 6.72 4.32
N PRO A 586 15.51 7.64 5.30
CA PRO A 586 16.06 7.33 6.61
C PRO A 586 15.34 6.16 7.27
N LEU A 587 16.11 5.28 7.91
CA LEU A 587 15.58 4.14 8.66
C LEU A 587 15.30 4.53 10.13
N PRO A 588 14.28 3.93 10.77
CA PRO A 588 14.09 4.07 12.21
C PRO A 588 15.30 3.53 12.96
N ARG A 589 15.75 4.26 13.99
CA ARG A 589 16.87 3.86 14.86
C ARG A 589 16.40 3.54 16.27
#